data_AF-A0A3D9ITS1-F1
#
_entry.id   AF-A0A3D9ITS1-F1
#
_cell.length_a   1.000
_cell.length_b   1.000
_cell.length_c   1.000
_cell.angle_alpha   90.00
_cell.angle_beta   90.00
_cell.angle_gamma   90.00
#
_symmetry.space_group_name_H-M   'P 1'
#
loop_
_entity.id
_entity.type
_entity.pdbx_description
1 polymer ?
#
loop_
_entity_poly.entity_id
_entity_poly.type
_entity_poly.pdbx_seq_one_letter_code
_entity_poly.pdbx_strand_id
1 'polypeptide(L)'
;MSREITVRRLSTIEETKWLDEQFAQHYAWYKPGNYYAQCLEENREGGRVTLLALYGEDLAGCCHLLQRSYYPYFRTKVFPKLTI
;
A
#
# COMPACT_ATOMS: atom_id res chain seq x y z
N MET A 1 -12.69 24.58 7.94
CA MET A 1 -11.99 24.12 6.72
C MET A 1 -12.01 22.60 6.75
N SER A 2 -12.77 21.96 5.88
CA SER A 2 -12.82 20.50 5.77
C SER A 2 -11.49 20.02 5.20
N ARG A 3 -10.71 19.29 5.99
CA ARG A 3 -9.52 18.60 5.49
C ARG A 3 -10.01 17.38 4.71
N GLU A 4 -9.77 17.39 3.42
CA GLU A 4 -10.23 16.36 2.48
C GLU A 4 -9.32 15.14 2.53
N ILE A 5 -9.90 13.95 2.38
CA ILE A 5 -9.15 12.71 2.23
C ILE A 5 -8.94 12.46 0.75
N THR A 6 -7.69 12.41 0.32
CA THR A 6 -7.34 12.07 -1.07
C THR A 6 -6.81 10.65 -1.11
N VAL A 7 -7.34 9.85 -2.03
CA VAL A 7 -6.83 8.50 -2.29
C VAL A 7 -6.12 8.48 -3.64
N ARG A 8 -4.86 8.04 -3.65
CA ARG A 8 -4.07 7.88 -4.88
C ARG A 8 -3.48 6.47 -4.97
N ARG A 9 -3.17 6.02 -6.19
CA ARG A 9 -2.47 4.75 -6.40
C ARG A 9 -0.96 4.96 -6.31
N LEU A 10 -0.26 4.05 -5.63
CA LEU A 10 1.19 4.00 -5.62
C LEU A 10 1.73 3.80 -7.05
N SER A 11 2.57 4.71 -7.52
CA SER A 11 2.95 4.79 -8.93
C SER A 11 4.44 5.03 -9.17
N THR A 12 5.16 5.68 -8.25
CA THR A 12 6.57 6.04 -8.42
C THR A 12 7.47 5.43 -7.35
N ILE A 13 8.78 5.37 -7.64
CA ILE A 13 9.80 4.88 -6.69
C ILE A 13 10.00 5.88 -5.55
N GLU A 14 9.82 7.17 -5.82
CA GLU A 14 9.91 8.22 -4.81
C GLU A 14 8.81 8.04 -3.75
N GLU A 15 7.59 7.69 -4.18
CA GLU A 15 6.49 7.38 -3.27
C GLU A 15 6.79 6.14 -2.41
N THR A 16 7.49 5.12 -2.92
CA THR A 16 7.84 3.93 -2.13
C THR A 16 8.82 4.24 -1.01
N LYS A 17 9.82 5.08 -1.29
CA LYS A 17 10.79 5.55 -0.27
C LYS A 17 10.10 6.40 0.78
N TRP A 18 9.27 7.34 0.34
CA TRP A 18 8.50 8.18 1.24
C TRP A 18 7.59 7.36 2.17
N LEU A 19 6.88 6.36 1.65
CA LEU A 19 6.10 5.41 2.45
C LEU A 19 6.94 4.66 3.49
N ASP A 20 8.09 4.15 3.07
CA ASP A 20 9.00 3.39 3.94
C ASP A 20 9.49 4.25 5.11
N GLU A 21 9.85 5.50 4.84
CA GLU A 21 10.24 6.48 5.84
C GLU A 21 9.08 6.86 6.77
N GLN A 22 7.90 7.15 6.23
CA GLN A 22 6.72 7.50 7.01
C GLN A 22 6.32 6.37 7.97
N PHE A 23 6.32 5.13 7.50
CA PHE A 23 6.00 3.97 8.35
C PHE A 23 7.06 3.71 9.41
N ALA A 24 8.35 3.85 9.07
CA ALA A 24 9.43 3.72 10.05
C ALA A 24 9.36 4.79 11.15
N GLN A 25 8.94 6.01 10.81
CA GLN A 25 8.76 7.09 11.77
C GLN A 25 7.55 6.89 12.68
N HIS A 26 6.43 6.38 12.15
CA HIS A 26 5.18 6.26 12.89
C HIS A 26 5.04 4.94 13.67
N TYR A 27 5.69 3.86 13.23
CA TYR A 27 5.53 2.54 13.79
C TYR A 27 6.87 1.94 14.23
N ALA A 28 7.11 1.91 15.54
CA ALA A 28 8.37 1.39 16.10
C ALA A 28 8.65 -0.10 15.78
N TRP A 29 7.62 -0.87 15.41
CA TRP A 29 7.76 -2.27 14.99
C TRP A 29 8.11 -2.42 13.50
N TYR A 30 7.92 -1.36 12.71
CA TYR A 30 8.19 -1.38 11.29
C TYR A 30 9.69 -1.32 11.03
N LYS A 31 10.17 -2.16 10.11
CA LYS A 31 11.57 -2.15 9.67
C LYS A 31 11.63 -1.66 8.23
N PRO A 32 12.25 -0.48 7.97
CA PRO A 32 12.40 0.02 6.62
C PRO A 32 13.19 -0.97 5.75
N GLY A 33 12.87 -0.98 4.45
CA GLY A 33 13.39 -1.96 3.51
C GLY A 33 12.77 -1.87 2.12
N ASN A 34 12.79 -2.98 1.38
CA ASN A 34 12.32 -3.01 -0.01
C ASN A 34 10.84 -3.38 -0.18
N TYR A 35 10.06 -3.44 0.92
CA TYR A 35 8.68 -3.91 0.89
C TYR A 35 7.80 -3.10 -0.07
N TYR A 36 7.80 -1.77 0.03
CA TYR A 36 7.00 -0.92 -0.85
C TYR A 36 7.53 -0.89 -2.28
N ALA A 37 8.83 -1.13 -2.51
CA ALA A 37 9.38 -1.30 -3.85
C ALA A 37 8.84 -2.58 -4.52
N GLN A 38 8.76 -3.69 -3.78
CA GLN A 38 8.11 -4.91 -4.26
C GLN A 38 6.61 -4.68 -4.53
N CYS A 39 5.93 -3.94 -3.65
CA CYS A 39 4.53 -3.57 -3.88
C CYS A 39 4.33 -2.76 -5.17
N LEU A 40 5.26 -1.87 -5.51
CA LEU A 40 5.21 -1.11 -6.76
C LEU A 40 5.40 -2.00 -7.98
N GLU A 41 6.29 -2.98 -7.91
CA GLU A 41 6.48 -3.93 -9.00
C GLU A 41 5.24 -4.80 -9.21
N GLU A 42 4.68 -5.35 -8.12
CA GLU A 42 3.41 -6.09 -8.17
C GLU A 42 2.23 -5.23 -8.65
N ASN A 43 2.27 -3.91 -8.40
CA ASN A 43 1.30 -2.98 -8.96
C ASN A 43 1.37 -2.89 -10.49
N ARG A 44 2.59 -2.87 -11.04
CA ARG A 44 2.84 -2.80 -12.49
C ARG A 44 2.47 -4.09 -13.19
N GLU A 45 2.77 -5.23 -12.55
CA GLU A 45 2.42 -6.56 -13.05
C GLU A 45 0.93 -6.91 -12.89
N GLY A 46 0.18 -6.11 -12.13
CA GLY A 46 -1.26 -6.29 -11.89
C GLY A 46 -1.60 -7.29 -10.78
N GLY A 47 -0.60 -7.87 -10.11
CA GLY A 47 -0.79 -8.79 -8.99
C GLY A 47 -1.32 -8.11 -7.72
N ARG A 48 -1.07 -6.80 -7.58
CA ARG A 48 -1.50 -5.96 -6.45
C ARG A 48 -2.03 -4.60 -6.93
N VAL A 49 -2.90 -3.98 -6.15
CA VAL A 49 -3.15 -2.53 -6.19
C VAL A 49 -2.80 -1.96 -4.82
N THR A 50 -1.91 -0.98 -4.75
CA THR A 50 -1.61 -0.26 -3.49
C THR A 50 -2.19 1.14 -3.58
N LEU A 51 -3.05 1.47 -2.63
CA LEU A 51 -3.71 2.76 -2.48
C LEU A 51 -3.14 3.49 -1.27
N LEU A 52 -2.89 4.78 -1.42
CA LEU A 52 -2.39 5.68 -0.39
C LEU A 52 -3.52 6.61 0.01
N ALA A 53 -3.82 6.68 1.30
CA ALA A 53 -4.78 7.61 1.87
C ALA A 53 -4.04 8.80 2.46
N LEU A 54 -4.38 9.99 2.01
CA LEU A 54 -3.76 11.25 2.41
C LEU A 54 -4.78 12.14 3.10
N TYR A 55 -4.34 12.83 4.14
CA TYR A 55 -5.12 13.87 4.81
C TYR A 55 -4.38 15.21 4.65
N GLY A 56 -4.71 15.93 3.58
CA GLY A 56 -3.84 17.01 3.09
C GLY A 56 -2.55 16.45 2.47
N GLU A 57 -1.40 16.90 2.97
CA GLU A 57 -0.06 16.42 2.54
C GLU A 57 0.41 15.20 3.35
N ASP A 58 -0.27 14.89 4.46
CA ASP A 58 0.16 13.84 5.39
C ASP A 58 -0.35 12.46 4.96
N LEU A 59 0.51 11.45 5.11
CA LEU A 59 0.13 10.06 4.93
C LEU A 59 -0.74 9.58 6.09
N ALA A 60 -2.04 9.39 5.82
CA ALA A 60 -2.97 8.82 6.79
C ALA A 60 -2.92 7.28 6.83
N GLY A 61 -2.46 6.65 5.74
CA GLY A 61 -2.23 5.20 5.68
C GLY A 61 -2.15 4.67 4.25
N CYS A 62 -2.04 3.36 4.13
CA CYS A 62 -2.13 2.68 2.84
C CYS A 62 -3.01 1.43 2.92
N CYS A 63 -3.48 0.98 1.77
CA CYS A 63 -4.24 -0.26 1.63
C CYS A 63 -3.72 -1.03 0.42
N HIS A 64 -3.57 -2.34 0.57
CA HIS A 64 -3.18 -3.24 -0.50
C HIS A 64 -4.36 -4.15 -0.88
N LEU A 65 -4.64 -4.20 -2.17
CA LEU A 65 -5.57 -5.11 -2.79
C LEU A 65 -4.77 -6.18 -3.54
N LEU A 66 -4.84 -7.44 -3.11
CA LEU A 66 -4.16 -8.54 -3.81
C LEU A 66 -5.15 -9.20 -4.77
N GLN A 67 -4.78 -9.32 -6.05
CA GLN A 67 -5.62 -9.93 -7.08
C GLN A 67 -5.76 -11.45 -6.87
N ARG A 68 -4.74 -12.09 -6.30
CA ARG A 68 -4.75 -13.50 -5.91
C ARG A 68 -4.38 -13.61 -4.45
N SER A 69 -5.23 -14.28 -3.67
CA SER A 69 -4.91 -14.57 -2.28
C SER A 69 -4.04 -15.83 -2.20
N TYR A 70 -2.88 -15.70 -1.54
CA TYR A 70 -2.05 -16.84 -1.16
C TYR A 70 -2.61 -17.62 0.03
N TYR A 71 -3.65 -17.10 0.70
CA TYR A 71 -4.31 -17.80 1.79
C TYR A 71 -5.17 -18.95 1.23
N PRO A 72 -4.95 -20.22 1.64
CA PRO A 72 -5.55 -21.39 1.00
C PRO A 72 -7.06 -21.30 0.86
N TYR A 73 -7.75 -20.72 1.85
CA TYR A 73 -9.21 -20.56 1.85
C TYR A 73 -9.74 -19.65 0.73
N PHE A 74 -8.95 -18.66 0.31
CA PHE A 74 -9.33 -17.70 -0.73
C PHE A 74 -8.70 -18.01 -2.09
N ARG A 75 -7.85 -19.03 -2.18
CA ARG A 75 -7.11 -19.38 -3.41
C ARG A 75 -8.02 -19.87 -4.55
N THR A 76 -9.18 -20.43 -4.20
CA THR A 76 -10.15 -21.01 -5.14
C THR A 76 -11.33 -20.09 -5.46
N LYS A 77 -11.42 -18.92 -4.82
CA LYS A 77 -12.46 -17.92 -5.10
C LYS A 77 -11.82 -16.64 -5.64
N VAL A 78 -12.35 -16.08 -6.72
CA VAL A 78 -11.77 -14.93 -7.46
C VAL A 78 -11.96 -13.60 -6.72
N PHE A 79 -12.07 -13.61 -5.39
CA PHE A 79 -12.27 -12.39 -4.61
C PHE A 79 -10.93 -11.77 -4.22
N PRO A 80 -10.70 -10.49 -4.52
CA PRO A 80 -9.49 -9.79 -4.11
C PRO A 80 -9.43 -9.66 -2.58
N LYS A 81 -8.22 -9.74 -2.01
CA LYS A 81 -7.98 -9.58 -0.57
C LYS A 81 -7.57 -8.14 -0.27
N LEU A 82 -8.21 -7.53 0.74
CA LEU A 82 -7.82 -6.24 1.33
C LEU A 82 -6.88 -6.46 2.53
N THR A 83 -5.78 -5.72 2.59
CA THR A 83 -4.93 -5.59 3.78
C THR A 83 -4.57 -4.13 4.01
N ILE A 84 -4.54 -3.72 5.28
CA ILE A 84 -4.05 -2.44 5.77
C ILE A 84 -2.60 -2.60 6.27
#